data_AF-A0A6A4I474-F1
#
_entry.id   AF-A0A6A4I474-F1
#
_cell.length_a   1.000
_cell.length_b   1.000
_cell.length_c   1.000
_cell.angle_alpha   90.00
_cell.angle_beta   90.00
_cell.angle_gamma   90.00
#
_symmetry.space_group_name_H-M   'P 1'
#
loop_
_entity.id
_entity.type
_entity.pdbx_description
1 polymer ?
#
loop_
_entity_poly.entity_id
_entity_poly.type
_entity_poly.pdbx_seq_one_letter_code
_entity_poly.pdbx_strand_id
1 'polypeptide(L)'
;MFSHALSTATTYFHLPIDEEEDRDIRGYQRKYLTWKSEPSESPKSHRPSSEEVDSTVKNSRVEEERNKTLNVILDNDDLYMVLGVDKSKTIDKLTLRRAYLIRSRACHPDKFPVNKTNATLAFQKIAVAYDVLSTPSSKRLYDRRSPFTKYDVFATRPTGHAEETFRGVVIGIFNDFLDGDLEVMRTLLTAISEYNPSLTLGDDGINSVLTILQTIRERALTCRTCVYALHAELGRLLEVQQEMQQLSYFNIFGRSRLTIQLTRITLSLPFALEKALEEQYTIYGNQSNEKSVTILPKHLNALIRSIDLVLAKMERIL
;
A
#
# COMPACT_ATOMS: atom_id res chain seq x y z
N MET A 1 29.79 -1.09 0.72
CA MET A 1 28.69 -1.34 1.69
C MET A 1 27.49 -0.39 1.54
N PHE A 2 27.52 0.63 0.67
CA PHE A 2 26.35 1.50 0.40
C PHE A 2 25.50 1.11 -0.83
N SER A 3 25.94 0.17 -1.68
CA SER A 3 25.16 -0.25 -2.86
C SER A 3 23.98 -1.17 -2.53
N HIS A 4 24.04 -1.91 -1.42
CA HIS A 4 22.96 -2.83 -1.01
C HIS A 4 21.74 -2.13 -0.41
N ALA A 5 21.85 -0.86 0.00
CA ALA A 5 20.73 -0.10 0.55
C ALA A 5 19.88 0.60 -0.52
N LEU A 6 20.46 0.90 -1.69
CA LEU A 6 19.74 1.54 -2.81
C LEU A 6 19.03 0.51 -3.69
N SER A 7 19.52 -0.74 -3.75
CA SER A 7 18.87 -1.82 -4.50
C SER A 7 17.56 -2.31 -3.86
N THR A 8 17.33 -2.03 -2.58
CA THR A 8 16.11 -2.43 -1.85
C THR A 8 14.94 -1.47 -2.04
N ALA A 9 15.20 -0.23 -2.47
CA ALA A 9 14.17 0.77 -2.72
C ALA A 9 13.50 0.58 -4.10
N THR A 10 14.22 0.02 -5.08
CA THR A 10 13.68 -0.24 -6.43
C THR A 10 12.72 -1.42 -6.48
N THR A 11 12.76 -2.32 -5.49
CA THR A 11 11.81 -3.43 -5.35
C THR A 11 10.46 -3.00 -4.75
N TYR A 12 10.36 -1.77 -4.23
CA TYR A 12 9.17 -1.25 -3.56
C TYR A 12 8.18 -0.54 -4.52
N PHE A 13 8.62 -0.22 -5.74
CA PHE A 13 7.81 0.45 -6.77
C PHE A 13 7.53 -0.40 -8.00
N HIS A 14 8.02 -1.64 -8.02
CA HIS A 14 7.54 -2.62 -8.98
C HIS A 14 6.30 -3.26 -8.37
N LEU A 15 5.10 -2.79 -8.75
CA LEU A 15 3.99 -3.73 -8.79
C LEU A 15 4.49 -4.89 -9.67
N PRO A 16 4.39 -6.16 -9.22
CA PRO A 16 4.39 -7.26 -10.16
C PRO A 16 3.22 -6.94 -11.08
N ILE A 17 3.51 -6.40 -12.27
CA ILE A 17 2.62 -6.60 -13.39
C ILE A 17 2.75 -8.10 -13.59
N ASP A 18 1.88 -8.86 -12.93
CA ASP A 18 1.77 -10.28 -13.16
C ASP A 18 1.36 -10.39 -14.64
N GLU A 19 2.34 -10.55 -15.54
CA GLU A 19 2.12 -10.74 -16.98
C GLU A 19 1.18 -11.94 -17.24
N GLU A 20 0.96 -12.78 -16.23
CA GLU A 20 -0.03 -13.85 -16.17
C GLU A 20 -1.46 -13.36 -15.91
N GLU A 21 -1.69 -12.33 -15.10
CA GLU A 21 -3.02 -11.75 -14.87
C GLU A 21 -3.51 -11.03 -16.14
N ASP A 22 -2.61 -10.40 -16.89
CA ASP A 22 -2.89 -9.83 -18.22
C ASP A 22 -3.19 -10.90 -19.29
N ARG A 23 -2.57 -12.09 -19.22
CA ARG A 23 -2.90 -13.21 -20.12
C ARG A 23 -4.31 -13.74 -19.90
N ASP A 24 -4.75 -13.81 -18.64
CA ASP A 24 -6.11 -14.22 -18.28
C ASP A 24 -7.16 -13.18 -18.68
N ILE A 25 -6.83 -11.89 -18.61
CA ILE A 25 -7.68 -10.79 -19.12
C ILE A 25 -7.81 -10.86 -20.64
N ARG A 26 -6.72 -11.13 -21.38
CA ARG A 26 -6.74 -11.26 -22.85
C ARG A 26 -7.53 -12.47 -23.35
N GLY A 27 -7.59 -13.55 -22.56
CA GLY A 27 -8.36 -14.77 -22.88
C GLY A 27 -9.83 -14.74 -22.44
N TYR A 28 -10.26 -13.70 -21.72
CA TYR A 28 -11.61 -13.63 -21.17
C TYR A 28 -12.66 -13.36 -22.25
N GLN A 29 -13.29 -14.42 -22.77
CA GLN A 29 -14.50 -14.30 -23.59
C GLN A 29 -15.68 -13.84 -22.72
N ARG A 30 -16.07 -12.57 -22.86
CA ARG A 30 -17.31 -12.04 -22.29
C ARG A 30 -18.50 -12.80 -22.90
N LYS A 31 -19.13 -13.67 -22.10
CA LYS A 31 -20.45 -14.21 -22.43
C LYS A 31 -21.49 -13.12 -22.21
N TYR A 32 -21.96 -12.50 -23.30
CA TYR A 32 -23.06 -11.56 -23.27
C TYR A 32 -24.34 -12.31 -22.88
N LEU A 33 -24.95 -11.99 -21.73
CA LEU A 33 -26.35 -12.34 -21.51
C LEU A 33 -27.20 -11.36 -22.33
N THR A 34 -27.76 -11.83 -23.44
CA THR A 34 -28.80 -11.10 -24.18
C THR A 34 -30.07 -11.09 -23.36
N TRP A 35 -30.32 -9.97 -22.68
CA TRP A 35 -31.61 -9.71 -22.03
C TRP A 35 -32.64 -9.41 -23.13
N LYS A 36 -33.57 -10.35 -23.38
CA LYS A 36 -34.74 -10.10 -24.22
C LYS A 36 -35.88 -9.63 -23.33
N SER A 37 -36.20 -8.35 -23.40
CA SER A 37 -37.44 -7.80 -22.83
C SER A 37 -38.52 -7.87 -23.90
N GLU A 38 -39.44 -8.83 -23.80
CA GLU A 38 -40.71 -8.75 -24.53
C GLU A 38 -41.81 -8.24 -23.58
N PRO A 39 -42.67 -7.32 -24.04
CA PRO A 39 -43.73 -6.75 -23.23
C PRO A 39 -44.91 -7.71 -23.10
N SER A 40 -45.53 -7.66 -21.93
CA SER A 40 -46.73 -8.39 -21.51
C SER A 40 -47.88 -8.35 -22.53
N GLU A 41 -48.14 -9.48 -23.19
CA GLU A 41 -49.48 -9.88 -23.60
C GLU A 41 -49.79 -11.27 -23.04
N SER A 42 -50.96 -11.39 -22.43
CA SER A 42 -51.46 -12.61 -21.80
C SER A 42 -52.31 -13.41 -22.78
N PRO A 43 -52.15 -14.74 -22.81
CA PRO A 43 -53.27 -15.61 -23.10
C PRO A 43 -53.49 -16.64 -21.97
N LYS A 44 -54.75 -16.76 -21.57
CA LYS A 44 -55.29 -17.79 -20.67
C LYS A 44 -55.05 -19.19 -21.24
N SER A 45 -54.74 -20.17 -20.39
CA SER A 45 -55.35 -21.53 -20.41
C SER A 45 -54.63 -22.49 -19.44
N HIS A 46 -55.38 -22.95 -18.44
CA HIS A 46 -55.38 -24.27 -17.80
C HIS A 46 -54.07 -25.08 -17.66
N ARG A 47 -53.64 -25.31 -16.40
CA ARG A 47 -53.15 -26.63 -15.91
C ARG A 47 -53.03 -26.66 -14.38
N PRO A 48 -52.96 -27.84 -13.74
CA PRO A 48 -53.68 -28.15 -12.51
C PRO A 48 -52.89 -27.80 -11.25
N SER A 49 -53.64 -27.50 -10.21
CA SER A 49 -53.21 -27.40 -8.82
C SER A 49 -52.76 -28.76 -8.29
N SER A 50 -51.44 -29.01 -8.24
CA SER A 50 -50.82 -29.98 -7.32
C SER A 50 -49.31 -30.04 -7.53
N GLU A 51 -48.53 -29.07 -7.01
CA GLU A 51 -47.05 -29.20 -6.87
C GLU A 51 -46.41 -28.07 -6.01
N GLU A 52 -47.02 -27.69 -4.86
CA GLU A 52 -46.42 -26.67 -3.96
C GLU A 52 -45.66 -27.25 -2.75
N VAL A 53 -45.55 -28.58 -2.63
CA VAL A 53 -44.89 -29.23 -1.48
C VAL A 53 -43.39 -29.53 -1.73
N ASP A 54 -42.90 -29.44 -2.96
CA ASP A 54 -41.54 -29.89 -3.32
C ASP A 54 -40.43 -28.81 -3.23
N SER A 55 -40.78 -27.51 -3.25
CA SER A 55 -39.80 -26.41 -3.25
C SER A 55 -39.27 -26.03 -1.86
N THR A 56 -40.11 -26.09 -0.82
CA THR A 56 -39.74 -25.85 0.58
C THR A 56 -38.87 -26.98 1.15
N VAL A 57 -39.12 -28.23 0.75
CA VAL A 57 -38.32 -29.41 1.16
C VAL A 57 -36.94 -29.42 0.48
N LYS A 58 -36.84 -28.91 -0.76
CA LYS A 58 -35.55 -28.78 -1.45
C LYS A 58 -34.64 -27.72 -0.82
N ASN A 59 -35.19 -26.57 -0.43
CA ASN A 59 -34.39 -25.52 0.22
C ASN A 59 -33.92 -25.91 1.62
N SER A 60 -34.75 -26.59 2.41
CA SER A 60 -34.34 -27.05 3.74
C SER A 60 -33.22 -28.09 3.67
N ARG A 61 -33.29 -29.03 2.72
CA ARG A 61 -32.25 -30.06 2.53
C ARG A 61 -30.92 -29.47 2.10
N VAL A 62 -30.92 -28.48 1.21
CA VAL A 62 -29.69 -27.80 0.76
C VAL A 62 -29.07 -26.99 1.89
N GLU A 63 -29.88 -26.33 2.72
CA GLU A 63 -29.41 -25.57 3.87
C GLU A 63 -28.83 -26.48 4.97
N GLU A 64 -29.44 -27.65 5.17
CA GLU A 64 -28.95 -28.66 6.10
C GLU A 64 -27.59 -29.22 5.66
N GLU A 65 -27.42 -29.50 4.36
CA GLU A 65 -26.12 -29.91 3.79
C GLU A 65 -25.05 -28.81 3.96
N ARG A 66 -25.40 -27.54 3.74
CA ARG A 66 -24.47 -26.42 3.99
C ARG A 66 -24.05 -26.33 5.45
N ASN A 67 -25.00 -26.44 6.38
CA ASN A 67 -24.71 -26.44 7.82
C ASN A 67 -23.83 -27.64 8.22
N LYS A 68 -24.03 -28.82 7.63
CA LYS A 68 -23.12 -29.97 7.81
C LYS A 68 -21.71 -29.65 7.34
N THR A 69 -21.55 -29.08 6.13
CA THR A 69 -20.22 -28.71 5.63
C THR A 69 -19.52 -27.67 6.51
N LEU A 70 -20.29 -26.73 7.07
CA LEU A 70 -19.82 -25.71 7.99
C LEU A 70 -19.28 -26.36 9.29
N ASN A 71 -20.05 -27.27 9.90
CA ASN A 71 -19.62 -27.98 11.10
C ASN A 71 -18.37 -28.83 10.84
N VAL A 72 -18.31 -29.53 9.69
CA VAL A 72 -17.11 -30.28 9.28
C VAL A 72 -15.88 -29.37 9.18
N ILE A 73 -16.01 -28.13 8.69
CA ILE A 73 -14.88 -27.19 8.64
C ILE A 73 -14.43 -26.79 10.05
N LEU A 74 -15.38 -26.52 10.95
CA LEU A 74 -15.06 -26.13 12.32
C LEU A 74 -14.38 -27.26 13.10
N ASP A 75 -14.81 -28.50 12.90
CA ASP A 75 -14.30 -29.68 13.60
C ASP A 75 -12.94 -30.16 13.06
N ASN A 76 -12.61 -29.86 11.79
CA ASN A 76 -11.34 -30.29 11.19
C ASN A 76 -10.21 -29.30 11.43
N ASP A 77 -9.11 -29.77 12.01
CA ASP A 77 -7.91 -28.96 12.27
C ASP A 77 -6.86 -29.04 11.14
N ASP A 78 -7.06 -29.94 10.18
CA ASP A 78 -6.18 -30.08 9.02
C ASP A 78 -6.48 -29.01 7.95
N LEU A 79 -5.51 -28.15 7.65
CA LEU A 79 -5.66 -27.02 6.71
C LEU A 79 -6.02 -27.48 5.29
N TYR A 80 -5.49 -28.63 4.88
CA TYR A 80 -5.81 -29.27 3.61
C TYR A 80 -7.30 -29.69 3.55
N MET A 81 -7.81 -30.28 4.64
CA MET A 81 -9.22 -30.70 4.75
C MET A 81 -10.18 -29.51 4.90
N VAL A 82 -9.74 -28.45 5.58
CA VAL A 82 -10.49 -27.18 5.70
C VAL A 82 -10.69 -26.54 4.33
N LEU A 83 -9.68 -26.54 3.45
CA LEU A 83 -9.82 -26.08 2.06
C LEU A 83 -10.50 -27.11 1.15
N GLY A 84 -10.47 -28.40 1.51
CA GLY A 84 -10.96 -29.49 0.66
C GLY A 84 -10.01 -29.85 -0.47
N VAL A 85 -8.70 -29.79 -0.19
CA VAL A 85 -7.64 -30.16 -1.12
C VAL A 85 -6.90 -31.35 -0.53
N ASP A 86 -6.56 -32.34 -1.36
CA ASP A 86 -5.78 -33.48 -0.92
C ASP A 86 -4.32 -33.08 -0.61
N LYS A 87 -3.75 -33.67 0.43
CA LYS A 87 -2.36 -33.45 0.84
C LYS A 87 -1.42 -34.07 -0.19
N SER A 88 -1.03 -33.30 -1.21
CA SER A 88 -0.03 -33.67 -2.22
C SER A 88 1.24 -32.84 -2.09
N LYS A 89 2.39 -33.44 -2.42
CA LYS A 89 3.69 -32.74 -2.44
C LYS A 89 3.71 -31.60 -3.46
N THR A 90 2.93 -31.70 -4.54
CA THR A 90 2.83 -30.71 -5.62
C THR A 90 1.38 -30.22 -5.72
N ILE A 91 1.01 -29.27 -4.86
CA ILE A 91 -0.27 -28.56 -4.97
C ILE A 91 -0.01 -27.29 -5.77
N ASP A 92 -0.72 -27.16 -6.88
CA ASP A 92 -0.66 -25.98 -7.74
C ASP A 92 -1.37 -24.78 -7.08
N LYS A 93 -0.78 -23.59 -7.15
CA LYS A 93 -1.33 -22.37 -6.54
C LYS A 93 -2.74 -22.06 -7.06
N LEU A 94 -3.00 -22.33 -8.34
CA LEU A 94 -4.33 -22.12 -8.93
C LEU A 94 -5.38 -23.05 -8.31
N THR A 95 -5.02 -24.30 -8.02
CA THR A 95 -5.92 -25.26 -7.36
C THR A 95 -6.28 -24.82 -5.94
N LEU A 96 -5.29 -24.31 -5.19
CA LEU A 96 -5.49 -23.77 -3.85
C LEU A 96 -6.39 -22.53 -3.87
N ARG A 97 -6.16 -21.61 -4.81
CA ARG A 97 -6.99 -20.40 -4.99
C ARG A 97 -8.43 -20.75 -5.37
N ARG A 98 -8.63 -21.72 -6.27
CA ARG A 98 -9.97 -22.22 -6.64
C ARG A 98 -10.70 -22.83 -5.45
N ALA A 99 -10.02 -23.68 -4.67
CA ALA A 99 -10.59 -24.30 -3.48
C ALA A 99 -11.00 -23.25 -2.42
N TYR A 100 -10.14 -22.26 -2.19
CA TYR A 100 -10.43 -21.11 -1.33
C TYR A 100 -11.69 -20.37 -1.78
N LEU A 101 -11.80 -19.99 -3.06
CA LEU A 101 -12.96 -19.27 -3.57
C LEU A 101 -14.27 -20.07 -3.45
N ILE A 102 -14.23 -21.38 -3.70
CA ILE A 102 -15.40 -22.26 -3.57
C ILE A 102 -15.84 -22.36 -2.10
N ARG A 103 -14.91 -22.63 -1.19
CA ARG A 103 -15.17 -22.74 0.25
C ARG A 103 -15.65 -21.41 0.86
N SER A 104 -15.01 -20.31 0.52
CA SER A 104 -15.37 -18.97 0.99
C SER A 104 -16.79 -18.58 0.56
N ARG A 105 -17.19 -18.91 -0.68
CA ARG A 105 -18.57 -18.71 -1.16
C ARG A 105 -19.57 -19.61 -0.45
N ALA A 106 -19.18 -20.82 -0.06
CA ALA A 106 -20.04 -21.75 0.66
C ALA A 106 -20.27 -21.33 2.11
N CYS A 107 -19.27 -20.71 2.76
CA CYS A 107 -19.31 -20.32 4.17
C CYS A 107 -19.56 -18.82 4.42
N HIS A 108 -19.94 -18.05 3.38
CA HIS A 108 -20.14 -16.61 3.52
C HIS A 108 -21.28 -16.30 4.52
N PRO A 109 -21.08 -15.37 5.49
CA PRO A 109 -22.04 -15.13 6.57
C PRO A 109 -23.43 -14.65 6.09
N ASP A 110 -23.51 -14.08 4.90
CA ASP A 110 -24.77 -13.65 4.26
C ASP A 110 -25.70 -14.84 3.89
N LYS A 111 -25.14 -16.04 3.71
CA LYS A 111 -25.92 -17.23 3.37
C LYS A 111 -26.50 -17.95 4.58
N PHE A 112 -26.08 -17.60 5.81
CA PHE A 112 -26.46 -18.27 7.05
C PHE A 112 -27.08 -17.27 8.04
N PRO A 113 -28.37 -16.93 7.89
CA PRO A 113 -29.03 -15.98 8.78
C PRO A 113 -29.16 -16.49 10.23
N VAL A 114 -29.28 -17.82 10.43
CA VAL A 114 -29.45 -18.43 11.76
C VAL A 114 -28.10 -18.69 12.47
N ASN A 115 -27.08 -19.09 11.72
CA ASN A 115 -25.77 -19.52 12.25
C ASN A 115 -24.61 -18.60 11.83
N LYS A 116 -24.83 -17.28 11.86
CA LYS A 116 -23.88 -16.28 11.35
C LYS A 116 -22.52 -16.31 12.07
N THR A 117 -22.50 -16.61 13.37
CA THR A 117 -21.29 -16.72 14.19
C THR A 117 -20.39 -17.86 13.72
N ASN A 118 -20.96 -19.06 13.59
CA ASN A 118 -20.25 -20.25 13.12
C ASN A 118 -19.76 -20.07 11.68
N ALA A 119 -20.58 -19.47 10.82
CA ALA A 119 -20.19 -19.15 9.44
C ALA A 119 -18.98 -18.20 9.39
N THR A 120 -18.96 -17.19 10.26
CA THR A 120 -17.84 -16.25 10.38
C THR A 120 -16.56 -16.95 10.84
N LEU A 121 -16.66 -17.84 11.84
CA LEU A 121 -15.50 -18.63 12.31
C LEU A 121 -14.98 -19.57 11.23
N ALA A 122 -15.86 -20.27 10.53
CA ALA A 122 -15.47 -21.16 9.43
C ALA A 122 -14.82 -20.38 8.28
N PHE A 123 -15.37 -19.22 7.93
CA PHE A 123 -14.80 -18.32 6.93
C PHE A 123 -13.39 -17.85 7.31
N GLN A 124 -13.20 -17.43 8.58
CA GLN A 124 -11.88 -17.09 9.09
C GLN A 124 -10.92 -18.28 9.06
N LYS A 125 -11.37 -19.49 9.41
CA LYS A 125 -10.57 -20.72 9.37
C LYS A 125 -10.11 -21.05 7.94
N ILE A 126 -10.98 -20.88 6.96
CA ILE A 126 -10.68 -21.05 5.53
C ILE A 126 -9.64 -20.03 5.04
N ALA A 127 -9.77 -18.76 5.44
CA ALA A 127 -8.80 -17.72 5.09
C ALA A 127 -7.41 -18.07 5.61
N VAL A 128 -7.29 -18.37 6.91
CA VAL A 128 -6.00 -18.75 7.52
C VAL A 128 -5.42 -20.01 6.87
N ALA A 129 -6.24 -20.99 6.54
CA ALA A 129 -5.78 -22.19 5.84
C ALA A 129 -5.17 -21.87 4.47
N TYR A 130 -5.79 -20.97 3.70
CA TYR A 130 -5.26 -20.51 2.43
C TYR A 130 -3.95 -19.73 2.62
N ASP A 131 -3.87 -18.82 3.58
CA ASP A 131 -2.68 -17.99 3.80
C ASP A 131 -1.45 -18.84 4.17
N VAL A 132 -1.65 -19.83 5.06
CA VAL A 132 -0.59 -20.76 5.46
C VAL A 132 -0.16 -21.66 4.30
N LEU A 133 -1.09 -22.17 3.49
CA LEU A 133 -0.79 -23.11 2.41
C LEU A 133 -0.32 -22.44 1.11
N SER A 134 -0.69 -21.17 0.87
CA SER A 134 -0.31 -20.42 -0.32
C SER A 134 1.15 -19.94 -0.25
N THR A 135 1.63 -19.62 0.95
CA THR A 135 3.01 -19.19 1.18
C THR A 135 3.92 -20.40 1.41
N PRO A 136 5.00 -20.60 0.61
CA PRO A 136 5.79 -21.82 0.64
C PRO A 136 6.58 -22.01 1.94
N SER A 137 6.94 -20.93 2.63
CA SER A 137 7.64 -20.98 3.93
C SER A 137 6.71 -21.45 5.06
N SER A 138 5.50 -20.87 5.17
CA SER A 138 4.49 -21.28 6.15
C SER A 138 3.96 -22.68 5.86
N LYS A 139 3.76 -23.05 4.58
CA LYS A 139 3.38 -24.40 4.18
C LYS A 139 4.40 -25.42 4.67
N ARG A 140 5.70 -25.15 4.49
CA ARG A 140 6.78 -26.03 4.94
C ARG A 140 6.80 -26.19 6.45
N LEU A 141 6.56 -25.10 7.19
CA LEU A 141 6.49 -25.13 8.65
C LEU A 141 5.30 -25.98 9.11
N TYR A 142 4.16 -25.84 8.46
CA TYR A 142 2.97 -26.65 8.70
C TYR A 142 3.21 -28.12 8.34
N ASP A 143 3.81 -28.43 7.19
CA ASP A 143 4.09 -29.80 6.76
C ASP A 143 5.15 -30.50 7.62
N ARG A 144 6.07 -29.75 8.25
CA ARG A 144 7.07 -30.28 9.20
C ARG A 144 6.45 -30.72 10.53
N ARG A 145 5.24 -30.26 10.84
CA ARG A 145 4.52 -30.61 12.06
C ARG A 145 4.11 -32.09 12.04
N SER A 146 4.12 -32.73 13.21
CA SER A 146 3.61 -34.09 13.35
C SER A 146 2.09 -34.14 13.10
N PRO A 147 1.58 -35.06 12.28
CA PRO A 147 0.15 -35.15 11.94
C PRO A 147 -0.75 -35.46 13.15
N PHE A 148 -0.19 -35.91 14.28
CA PHE A 148 -0.95 -36.23 15.49
C PHE A 148 -1.17 -35.04 16.43
N THR A 149 -0.54 -33.89 16.13
CA THR A 149 -0.64 -32.71 16.98
C THR A 149 -1.80 -31.84 16.49
N LYS A 150 -2.80 -31.57 17.35
CA LYS A 150 -3.96 -30.71 17.02
C LYS A 150 -3.54 -29.28 16.65
N TYR A 151 -3.76 -28.88 15.40
CA TYR A 151 -3.39 -27.56 14.91
C TYR A 151 -4.53 -26.58 15.19
N ASP A 152 -4.40 -25.81 16.26
CA ASP A 152 -5.35 -24.73 16.54
C ASP A 152 -5.07 -23.56 15.60
N VAL A 153 -5.90 -23.46 14.55
CA VAL A 153 -5.84 -22.43 13.50
C VAL A 153 -5.89 -21.01 14.08
N PHE A 154 -6.58 -20.81 15.22
CA PHE A 154 -6.74 -19.50 15.83
C PHE A 154 -5.56 -19.14 16.75
N ALA A 155 -4.98 -20.12 17.44
CA ALA A 155 -3.78 -19.91 18.27
C ALA A 155 -2.48 -19.81 17.46
N THR A 156 -2.43 -20.48 16.31
CA THR A 156 -1.25 -20.52 15.41
C THR A 156 -1.37 -19.56 14.23
N ARG A 157 -2.36 -18.66 14.25
CA ARG A 157 -2.47 -17.57 13.27
C ARG A 157 -1.07 -17.01 13.06
N PRO A 158 -0.57 -16.92 11.81
CA PRO A 158 0.61 -16.11 11.58
C PRO A 158 0.26 -14.73 12.13
N THR A 159 0.95 -14.34 13.20
CA THR A 159 0.80 -13.07 13.91
C THR A 159 0.81 -11.87 12.95
N GLY A 160 1.32 -12.09 11.73
CA GLY A 160 1.27 -11.21 10.59
C GLY A 160 -0.09 -10.63 10.21
N HIS A 161 -1.25 -11.32 10.23
CA HIS A 161 -2.47 -10.68 9.68
C HIS A 161 -3.08 -9.58 10.55
N ALA A 162 -3.12 -9.77 11.88
CA ALA A 162 -3.57 -8.72 12.79
C ALA A 162 -2.55 -7.57 12.81
N GLU A 163 -1.26 -7.90 12.78
CA GLU A 163 -0.16 -6.94 12.72
C GLU A 163 -0.13 -6.19 11.38
N GLU A 164 -0.45 -6.83 10.26
CA GLU A 164 -0.51 -6.24 8.92
C GLU A 164 -1.74 -5.35 8.76
N THR A 165 -2.87 -5.75 9.35
CA THR A 165 -4.07 -4.89 9.42
C THR A 165 -3.79 -3.66 10.27
N PHE A 166 -3.22 -3.84 11.45
CA PHE A 166 -2.81 -2.73 12.32
C PHE A 166 -1.77 -1.83 11.65
N ARG A 167 -0.74 -2.43 11.04
CA ARG A 167 0.29 -1.73 10.27
C ARG A 167 -0.33 -0.94 9.12
N GLY A 168 -1.31 -1.50 8.41
CA GLY A 168 -2.06 -0.81 7.36
C GLY A 168 -2.79 0.42 7.88
N VAL A 169 -3.48 0.29 9.03
CA VAL A 169 -4.16 1.42 9.69
C VAL A 169 -3.17 2.49 10.14
N VAL A 170 -2.06 2.11 10.79
CA VAL A 170 -1.02 3.04 11.25
C VAL A 170 -0.37 3.75 10.07
N ILE A 171 -0.08 3.04 8.97
CA ILE A 171 0.43 3.63 7.74
C ILE A 171 -0.60 4.60 7.14
N GLY A 172 -1.89 4.22 7.14
CA GLY A 172 -2.98 5.09 6.69
C GLY A 172 -3.00 6.41 7.47
N ILE A 173 -3.01 6.34 8.79
CA ILE A 173 -2.99 7.52 9.67
C ILE A 173 -1.72 8.37 9.45
N PHE A 174 -0.58 7.72 9.23
CA PHE A 174 0.66 8.43 8.93
C PHE A 174 0.61 9.13 7.57
N ASN A 175 -0.03 8.53 6.56
CA ASN A 175 -0.25 9.16 5.27
C ASN A 175 -1.23 10.33 5.38
N ASP A 176 -2.35 10.16 6.09
CA ASP A 176 -3.32 11.23 6.35
C ASP A 176 -2.66 12.41 7.07
N PHE A 177 -1.79 12.11 8.04
CA PHE A 177 -0.94 13.10 8.71
C PHE A 177 -0.01 13.83 7.74
N LEU A 178 0.64 13.13 6.81
CA LEU A 178 1.50 13.74 5.78
C LEU A 178 0.69 14.59 4.80
N ASP A 179 -0.51 14.15 4.41
CA ASP A 179 -1.41 14.85 3.51
C ASP A 179 -2.04 16.09 4.18
N GLY A 180 -2.07 16.12 5.51
CA GLY A 180 -2.50 17.26 6.32
C GLY A 180 -3.92 17.11 6.87
N ASP A 181 -4.52 15.94 6.73
CA ASP A 181 -5.78 15.60 7.39
C ASP A 181 -5.50 15.12 8.81
N LEU A 182 -5.70 16.02 9.77
CA LEU A 182 -5.48 15.76 11.19
C LEU A 182 -6.77 15.32 11.89
N GLU A 183 -7.90 15.24 11.18
CA GLU A 183 -9.20 14.84 11.77
C GLU A 183 -9.18 13.37 12.18
N VAL A 184 -8.58 12.50 11.37
CA VAL A 184 -8.40 11.08 11.70
C VAL A 184 -7.53 10.92 12.95
N MET A 185 -6.49 11.73 13.08
CA MET A 185 -5.62 11.72 14.25
C MET A 185 -6.32 12.29 15.48
N ARG A 186 -7.15 13.32 15.32
CA ARG A 186 -7.99 13.88 16.38
C ARG A 186 -8.94 12.81 16.91
N THR A 187 -9.69 12.14 16.03
CA THR A 187 -10.62 11.07 16.43
C THR A 187 -9.93 9.91 17.14
N LEU A 188 -8.73 9.51 16.69
CA LEU A 188 -7.92 8.50 17.37
C LEU A 188 -7.48 8.97 18.76
N LEU A 189 -6.95 10.20 18.89
CA LEU A 189 -6.53 10.74 20.18
C LEU A 189 -7.70 10.84 21.16
N THR A 190 -8.88 11.24 20.68
CA THR A 190 -10.12 11.25 21.47
C THR A 190 -10.49 9.84 21.91
N ALA A 191 -10.47 8.84 21.02
CA ALA A 191 -10.78 7.46 21.36
C ALA A 191 -9.78 6.86 22.38
N ILE A 192 -8.49 7.18 22.25
CA ILE A 192 -7.46 6.76 23.22
C ILE A 192 -7.69 7.42 24.58
N SER A 193 -8.08 8.69 24.61
CA SER A 193 -8.37 9.40 25.87
C SER A 193 -9.62 8.85 26.56
N GLU A 194 -10.63 8.44 25.79
CA GLU A 194 -11.86 7.83 26.31
C GLU A 194 -11.60 6.45 26.92
N TYR A 195 -10.72 5.66 26.29
CA TYR A 195 -10.36 4.32 26.77
C TYR A 195 -9.37 4.33 27.94
N ASN A 196 -8.57 5.40 28.07
CA ASN A 196 -7.58 5.55 29.14
C ASN A 196 -7.81 6.87 29.91
N PRO A 197 -8.76 6.89 30.86
CA PRO A 197 -9.07 8.10 31.63
C PRO A 197 -7.92 8.58 32.54
N SER A 198 -6.86 7.77 32.72
CA SER A 198 -5.63 8.16 33.41
C SER A 198 -4.70 9.02 32.54
N LEU A 199 -4.80 8.92 31.22
CA LEU A 199 -4.20 9.86 30.26
C LEU A 199 -5.15 11.04 30.17
N THR A 200 -4.98 12.03 31.06
CA THR A 200 -5.77 13.28 31.06
C THR A 200 -5.41 14.15 29.85
N LEU A 201 -5.68 13.65 28.65
CA LEU A 201 -5.61 14.42 27.40
C LEU A 201 -6.95 15.12 27.26
N GLY A 202 -7.13 16.25 27.95
CA GLY A 202 -8.25 17.14 27.69
C GLY A 202 -8.17 17.69 26.25
N ASP A 203 -9.23 18.35 25.78
CA ASP A 203 -9.28 18.93 24.44
C ASP A 203 -8.09 19.86 24.15
N ASP A 204 -7.60 20.58 25.17
CA ASP A 204 -6.42 21.44 25.09
C ASP A 204 -5.12 20.64 24.86
N GLY A 205 -5.00 19.46 25.49
CA GLY A 205 -3.88 18.55 25.29
C GLY A 205 -3.87 17.97 23.89
N ILE A 206 -5.04 17.58 23.37
CA ILE A 206 -5.21 17.10 21.99
C ILE A 206 -4.81 18.22 21.01
N ASN A 207 -5.32 19.43 21.18
CA ASN A 207 -4.99 20.57 20.31
C ASN A 207 -3.49 20.93 20.35
N SER A 208 -2.84 20.84 21.51
CA SER A 208 -1.40 21.03 21.64
C SER A 208 -0.60 19.98 20.87
N VAL A 209 -0.99 18.70 20.99
CA VAL A 209 -0.38 17.60 20.23
C VAL A 209 -0.57 17.79 18.73
N LEU A 210 -1.78 18.16 18.28
CA LEU A 210 -2.04 18.47 16.87
C LEU A 210 -1.15 19.62 16.36
N THR A 211 -0.97 20.67 17.15
CA THR A 211 -0.11 21.81 16.80
C THR A 211 1.35 21.38 16.69
N ILE A 212 1.85 20.59 17.64
CA ILE A 212 3.22 20.03 17.57
C ILE A 212 3.38 19.18 16.31
N LEU A 213 2.40 18.35 15.99
CA LEU A 213 2.43 17.49 14.81
C LEU A 213 2.40 18.31 13.51
N GLN A 214 1.66 19.41 13.46
CA GLN A 214 1.75 20.38 12.36
C GLN A 214 3.16 20.96 12.22
N THR A 215 3.80 21.38 13.31
CA THR A 215 5.19 21.90 13.23
C THR A 215 6.18 20.84 12.77
N ILE A 216 5.98 19.57 13.14
CA ILE A 216 6.79 18.45 12.68
C ILE A 216 6.57 18.23 11.18
N ARG A 217 5.32 18.28 10.71
CA ARG A 217 4.96 18.15 9.30
C ARG A 217 5.62 19.23 8.46
N GLU A 218 5.52 20.50 8.88
CA GLU A 218 6.18 21.62 8.18
C GLU A 218 7.70 21.40 8.06
N ARG A 219 8.33 20.95 9.14
CA ARG A 219 9.77 20.62 9.15
C ARG A 219 10.12 19.40 8.29
N ALA A 220 9.25 18.40 8.24
CA ALA A 220 9.45 17.22 7.40
C ALA A 220 9.32 17.56 5.91
N LEU A 221 8.34 18.39 5.53
CA LEU A 221 8.14 18.83 4.15
C LEU A 221 9.27 19.75 3.66
N THR A 222 9.72 20.69 4.50
CA THR A 222 10.91 21.52 4.21
C THR A 222 12.15 20.65 4.06
N CYS A 223 12.39 19.69 4.96
CA CYS A 223 13.49 18.73 4.85
C CYS A 223 13.42 17.92 3.56
N ARG A 224 12.26 17.36 3.22
CA ARG A 224 12.02 16.63 1.97
C ARG A 224 12.40 17.47 0.76
N THR A 225 11.93 18.71 0.72
CA THR A 225 12.21 19.66 -0.38
C THR A 225 13.71 19.93 -0.48
N CYS A 226 14.37 20.18 0.64
CA CYS A 226 15.83 20.35 0.69
C CYS A 226 16.56 19.14 0.14
N VAL A 227 16.17 17.93 0.56
CA VAL A 227 16.81 16.69 0.10
C VAL A 227 16.64 16.51 -1.41
N TYR A 228 15.46 16.75 -1.96
CA TYR A 228 15.24 16.66 -3.41
C TYR A 228 16.03 17.71 -4.19
N ALA A 229 16.07 18.96 -3.73
CA ALA A 229 16.85 20.02 -4.34
C ALA A 229 18.36 19.70 -4.30
N LEU A 230 18.86 19.25 -3.15
CA LEU A 230 20.25 18.83 -3.00
C LEU A 230 20.58 17.63 -3.88
N HIS A 231 19.70 16.62 -3.91
CA HIS A 231 19.90 15.44 -4.75
C HIS A 231 19.97 15.82 -6.23
N ALA A 232 19.11 16.74 -6.70
CA ALA A 232 19.13 17.20 -8.08
C ALA A 232 20.45 17.89 -8.43
N GLU A 233 20.93 18.81 -7.59
CA GLU A 233 22.20 19.52 -7.84
C GLU A 233 23.42 18.60 -7.69
N LEU A 234 23.43 17.69 -6.71
CA LEU A 234 24.48 16.67 -6.58
C LEU A 234 24.51 15.71 -7.77
N GLY A 235 23.35 15.34 -8.31
CA GLY A 235 23.25 14.56 -9.54
C GLY A 235 23.90 15.26 -10.72
N ARG A 236 23.61 16.56 -10.90
CA ARG A 236 24.24 17.39 -11.95
C ARG A 236 25.75 17.53 -11.75
N LEU A 237 26.23 17.68 -10.51
CA LEU A 237 27.66 17.72 -10.20
C LEU A 237 28.36 16.41 -10.59
N LEU A 238 27.75 15.27 -10.25
CA LEU A 238 28.30 13.95 -10.58
C LEU A 238 28.33 13.71 -12.09
N GLU A 239 27.31 14.15 -12.83
CA GLU A 239 27.26 14.06 -14.29
C GLU A 239 28.41 14.86 -14.94
N VAL A 240 28.59 16.13 -14.55
CA VAL A 240 29.69 16.98 -15.03
C VAL A 240 31.06 16.40 -14.64
N GLN A 241 31.17 15.83 -13.43
CA GLN A 241 32.39 15.16 -13.00
C GLN A 241 32.70 13.93 -13.87
N GLN A 242 31.68 13.14 -14.23
CA GLN A 242 31.83 11.97 -15.08
C GLN A 242 32.23 12.37 -16.52
N GLU A 243 31.62 13.42 -17.08
CA GLU A 243 32.02 13.97 -18.38
C GLU A 243 33.49 14.44 -18.37
N MET A 244 33.92 15.08 -17.27
CA MET A 244 35.31 15.52 -17.12
C MET A 244 36.30 14.34 -17.07
N GLN A 245 35.90 13.22 -16.47
CA GLN A 245 36.70 11.99 -16.43
C GLN A 245 36.81 11.30 -17.80
N GLN A 246 35.81 11.45 -18.67
CA GLN A 246 35.82 10.88 -20.02
C GLN A 246 36.67 11.68 -21.02
N LEU A 247 37.00 12.94 -20.71
CA LEU A 247 37.83 13.78 -21.56
C LEU A 247 39.33 13.49 -21.42
N SER A 248 40.00 13.41 -22.56
CA SER A 248 41.47 13.32 -22.65
C SER A 248 42.16 14.48 -21.92
N TYR A 249 43.33 14.20 -21.32
CA TYR A 249 44.13 15.17 -20.56
C TYR A 249 44.53 16.41 -21.38
N PHE A 250 44.63 16.28 -22.69
CA PHE A 250 45.04 17.37 -23.58
C PHE A 250 43.88 18.25 -24.09
N ASN A 251 42.62 17.91 -23.78
CA ASN A 251 41.49 18.76 -24.14
C ASN A 251 41.29 19.87 -23.10
N ILE A 252 42.16 20.89 -23.17
CA ILE A 252 42.20 22.01 -22.22
C ILE A 252 40.92 22.83 -22.27
N PHE A 253 40.38 23.12 -23.47
CA PHE A 253 39.17 23.90 -23.66
C PHE A 253 37.94 23.21 -23.07
N GLY A 254 37.73 21.92 -23.40
CA GLY A 254 36.64 21.12 -22.85
C GLY A 254 36.72 21.00 -21.32
N ARG A 255 37.92 20.79 -20.77
CA ARG A 255 38.14 20.76 -19.32
C ARG A 255 37.88 22.11 -18.66
N SER A 256 38.32 23.22 -19.27
CA SER A 256 38.04 24.55 -18.73
C SER A 256 36.54 24.87 -18.74
N ARG A 257 35.81 24.48 -19.79
CA ARG A 257 34.35 24.65 -19.87
C ARG A 257 33.63 23.84 -18.79
N LEU A 258 33.96 22.56 -18.61
CA LEU A 258 33.39 21.73 -17.55
C LEU A 258 33.78 22.20 -16.14
N THR A 259 34.98 22.78 -15.97
CA THR A 259 35.40 23.37 -14.69
C THR A 259 34.56 24.60 -14.35
N ILE A 260 34.26 25.45 -15.35
CA ILE A 260 33.35 26.60 -15.20
C ILE A 260 31.93 26.12 -14.89
N GLN A 261 31.46 25.06 -15.55
CA GLN A 261 30.16 24.47 -15.29
C GLN A 261 30.08 23.87 -13.87
N LEU A 262 31.14 23.23 -13.39
CA LEU A 262 31.24 22.70 -12.03
C LEU A 262 31.18 23.83 -11.00
N THR A 263 31.98 24.88 -11.15
CA THR A 263 31.95 26.03 -10.23
C THR A 263 30.58 26.71 -10.24
N ARG A 264 29.96 26.83 -11.41
CA ARG A 264 28.61 27.35 -11.55
C ARG A 264 27.58 26.53 -10.77
N ILE A 265 27.57 25.20 -10.91
CA ILE A 265 26.64 24.33 -10.17
C ILE A 265 26.89 24.40 -8.65
N THR A 266 28.17 24.44 -8.22
CA THR A 266 28.48 24.57 -6.78
C THR A 266 28.03 25.89 -6.18
N LEU A 267 28.12 26.99 -6.93
CA LEU A 267 27.65 28.31 -6.50
C LEU A 267 26.12 28.43 -6.60
N SER A 268 25.47 27.71 -7.52
CA SER A 268 24.02 27.69 -7.66
C SER A 268 23.31 26.80 -6.64
N LEU A 269 24.00 25.84 -6.02
CA LEU A 269 23.43 24.90 -5.04
C LEU A 269 22.66 25.58 -3.88
N PRO A 270 23.24 26.55 -3.15
CA PRO A 270 22.48 27.21 -2.08
C PRO A 270 21.33 28.08 -2.60
N PHE A 271 21.44 28.61 -3.83
CA PHE A 271 20.36 29.37 -4.46
C PHE A 271 19.20 28.47 -4.93
N ALA A 272 19.50 27.31 -5.50
CA ALA A 272 18.51 26.30 -5.88
C ALA A 272 17.74 25.79 -4.65
N LEU A 273 18.45 25.62 -3.53
CA LEU A 273 17.87 25.26 -2.25
C LEU A 273 16.92 26.35 -1.71
N GLU A 274 17.35 27.61 -1.72
CA GLU A 274 16.54 28.75 -1.29
C GLU A 274 15.29 28.91 -2.16
N LYS A 275 15.43 28.79 -3.49
CA LYS A 275 14.31 28.83 -4.43
C LYS A 275 13.31 27.68 -4.19
N ALA A 276 13.81 26.46 -3.97
CA ALA A 276 12.94 25.31 -3.69
C ALA A 276 12.14 25.48 -2.39
N LEU A 277 12.76 26.10 -1.37
CA LEU A 277 12.08 26.43 -0.11
C LEU A 277 11.05 27.55 -0.27
N GLU A 278 11.34 28.58 -1.07
CA GLU A 278 10.37 29.62 -1.41
C GLU A 278 9.15 29.04 -2.14
N GLU A 279 9.37 28.19 -3.15
CA GLU A 279 8.30 27.51 -3.88
C GLU A 279 7.44 26.63 -2.95
N GLN A 280 8.07 25.86 -2.06
CA GLN A 280 7.34 25.04 -1.09
C GLN A 280 6.53 25.90 -0.10
N TYR A 281 7.08 27.03 0.35
CA TYR A 281 6.35 27.98 1.19
C TYR A 281 5.16 28.59 0.44
N THR A 282 5.25 28.87 -0.86
CA THR A 282 4.09 29.35 -1.64
C THR A 282 2.99 28.30 -1.81
N ILE A 283 3.33 27.01 -1.86
CA ILE A 283 2.37 25.92 -2.09
C ILE A 283 1.66 25.50 -0.78
N TYR A 284 2.39 25.50 0.34
CA TYR A 284 1.89 24.97 1.62
C TYR A 284 1.80 26.01 2.75
N GLY A 285 2.33 27.22 2.56
CA GLY A 285 2.34 28.27 3.56
C GLY A 285 0.98 28.93 3.72
N ASN A 286 0.43 28.88 4.92
CA ASN A 286 -0.66 29.77 5.33
C ASN A 286 -0.15 31.22 5.30
N GLN A 287 -0.94 32.13 4.74
CA GLN A 287 -0.66 33.56 4.51
C GLN A 287 -0.29 34.39 5.76
N SER A 288 -0.12 33.78 6.93
CA SER A 288 -0.07 34.44 8.24
C SER A 288 1.33 34.64 8.82
N ASN A 289 2.41 34.17 8.20
CA ASN A 289 3.75 34.28 8.79
C ASN A 289 4.82 34.73 7.79
N GLU A 290 4.94 36.04 7.57
CA GLU A 290 5.98 36.72 6.75
C GLU A 290 7.42 36.47 7.24
N LYS A 291 7.89 35.23 7.22
CA LYS A 291 9.30 34.90 7.44
C LYS A 291 9.87 34.42 6.12
N SER A 292 10.46 35.34 5.36
CA SER A 292 11.29 35.00 4.21
C SER A 292 12.37 34.02 4.67
N VAL A 293 12.36 32.79 4.15
CA VAL A 293 13.35 31.75 4.46
C VAL A 293 14.65 32.11 3.76
N THR A 294 15.37 33.09 4.30
CA THR A 294 16.67 33.49 3.76
C THR A 294 17.75 32.64 4.43
N ILE A 295 18.30 31.69 3.67
CA ILE A 295 19.45 30.86 4.12
C ILE A 295 20.74 31.68 4.02
N LEU A 296 20.83 32.55 3.01
CA LEU A 296 21.99 33.38 2.74
C LEU A 296 21.70 34.86 3.02
N PRO A 297 22.68 35.62 3.56
CA PRO A 297 22.63 37.07 3.62
C PRO A 297 22.37 37.67 2.22
N LYS A 298 21.47 38.66 2.14
CA LYS A 298 21.07 39.32 0.88
C LYS A 298 22.25 39.80 0.02
N HIS A 299 23.33 40.25 0.65
CA HIS A 299 24.55 40.70 -0.02
C HIS A 299 25.32 39.55 -0.70
N LEU A 300 25.38 38.37 -0.07
CA LEU A 300 26.01 37.19 -0.66
C LEU A 300 25.17 36.67 -1.82
N ASN A 301 23.85 36.72 -1.73
CA ASN A 301 22.97 36.37 -2.84
C ASN A 301 23.16 37.27 -4.07
N ALA A 302 23.30 38.58 -3.86
CA ALA A 302 23.59 39.51 -4.97
C ALA A 302 24.96 39.22 -5.60
N LEU A 303 25.97 38.93 -4.78
CA LEU A 303 27.32 38.59 -5.24
C LEU A 303 27.34 37.27 -6.01
N ILE A 304 26.73 36.22 -5.49
CA ILE A 304 26.65 34.91 -6.15
C ILE A 304 25.90 35.01 -7.48
N ARG A 305 24.81 35.78 -7.57
CA ARG A 305 24.10 36.04 -8.84
C ARG A 305 24.97 36.76 -9.87
N SER A 306 25.77 37.74 -9.43
CA SER A 306 26.69 38.45 -10.32
C SER A 306 27.78 37.51 -10.86
N ILE A 307 28.28 36.59 -10.02
CA ILE A 307 29.29 35.60 -10.41
C ILE A 307 28.66 34.55 -11.36
N ASP A 308 27.46 34.06 -11.08
CA ASP A 308 26.76 33.12 -11.97
C ASP A 308 26.53 33.73 -13.37
N LEU A 309 26.16 35.00 -13.46
CA LEU A 309 26.04 35.71 -14.75
C LEU A 309 27.36 35.79 -15.53
N VAL A 310 28.47 36.04 -14.83
CA VAL A 310 29.81 36.08 -15.43
C VAL A 310 30.23 34.68 -15.90
N LEU A 311 30.04 33.64 -15.06
CA LEU A 311 30.35 32.26 -15.40
C LEU A 311 29.50 31.75 -16.58
N ALA A 312 28.21 32.08 -16.62
CA ALA A 312 27.34 31.74 -17.74
C ALA A 312 27.77 32.41 -19.06
N LYS A 313 28.31 33.64 -18.98
CA LYS A 313 28.85 34.33 -20.15
C LYS A 313 30.15 33.68 -20.62
N MET A 314 31.02 33.25 -19.68
CA MET A 314 32.24 32.52 -20.01
C MET A 314 31.96 31.14 -20.63
N GLU A 315 30.97 30.41 -20.11
CA GLU A 315 30.54 29.11 -20.65
C GLU A 315 30.07 29.19 -22.10
N ARG A 316 29.50 30.34 -22.54
CA ARG A 316 29.09 30.56 -23.94
C ARG A 316 30.22 30.97 -24.87
N ILE A 317 31.33 31.45 -24.32
CA ILE A 317 32.47 31.98 -25.08
C ILE A 317 33.53 30.89 -25.31
N LEU A 318 33.67 29.95 -24.36
CA LEU A 318 34.55 28.78 -24.45
C LEU A 318 33.87 27.59 -25.14
#